data_AF-A7TMM3-F1
#
_entry.id   AF-A7TMM3-F1
#
_cell.length_a   1.000
_cell.length_b   1.000
_cell.length_c   1.000
_cell.angle_alpha   90.00
_cell.angle_beta   90.00
_cell.angle_gamma   90.00
#
_symmetry.space_group_name_H-M   'P 1'
#
loop_
_entity.id
_entity.type
_entity.pdbx_description
1 polymer ?
#
loop_
_entity_poly.entity_id
_entity_poly.type
_entity_poly.pdbx_seq_one_letter_code
_entity_poly.pdbx_strand_id
1 'polypeptide(L)'
;MSLRTVDAIIPRVPVLPYPINVNYCEVINGFGRGSSDLGIPTANVDIHSLPKVIDEKLSLGVYFGFCKLKKKKNTYVGGIQMVERVDGREVEYNYGSQLEEEAGDLEVLPVVLSIGVNPFYNKGVGAGAGAGAGAGEGEGEDRLKKTVELHICM
;
A
#
# COMPACT_ATOMS: atom_id res chain seq x y z
N MET A 1 -8.41 29.23 4.87
CA MET A 1 -7.45 29.01 3.76
C MET A 1 -8.21 29.17 2.46
N SER A 2 -7.68 29.91 1.47
CA SER A 2 -8.29 29.97 0.14
C SER A 2 -8.00 28.69 -0.63
N LEU A 3 -8.98 28.17 -1.36
CA LEU A 3 -8.76 27.02 -2.26
C LEU A 3 -7.73 27.39 -3.33
N ARG A 4 -6.76 26.51 -3.55
CA ARG A 4 -5.86 26.58 -4.69
C ARG A 4 -6.61 26.09 -5.93
N THR A 5 -6.16 26.52 -7.10
CA THR A 5 -6.69 26.03 -8.39
C THR A 5 -6.56 24.52 -8.58
N VAL A 6 -5.66 23.88 -7.84
CA VAL A 6 -5.40 22.43 -7.88
C VAL A 6 -6.12 21.64 -6.79
N ASP A 7 -6.85 22.30 -5.88
CA ASP A 7 -7.55 21.59 -4.81
C ASP A 7 -8.77 20.87 -5.39
N ALA A 8 -8.81 19.54 -5.23
CA ALA A 8 -9.97 18.75 -5.60
C ALA A 8 -11.13 19.03 -4.62
N ILE A 9 -12.32 19.28 -5.15
CA ILE A 9 -13.53 19.42 -4.33
C ILE A 9 -13.98 18.01 -3.91
N ILE A 10 -13.78 17.70 -2.64
CA ILE A 10 -14.23 16.44 -2.05
C ILE A 10 -15.72 16.56 -1.71
N PRO A 11 -16.60 15.69 -2.25
CA PRO A 11 -18.02 15.71 -1.91
C PRO A 11 -18.23 15.34 -0.43
N ARG A 12 -19.31 15.86 0.17
CA ARG A 12 -19.63 15.61 1.59
C ARG A 12 -19.97 14.15 1.90
N VAL A 13 -20.37 13.39 0.88
CA VAL A 13 -20.72 11.97 0.97
C VAL A 13 -20.11 11.24 -0.23
N PRO A 14 -19.71 9.96 -0.09
CA PRO A 14 -19.27 9.16 -1.23
C PRO A 14 -20.31 9.15 -2.33
N VAL A 15 -19.85 9.27 -3.57
CA VAL A 15 -20.66 9.14 -4.78
C VAL A 15 -20.21 7.92 -5.56
N LEU A 16 -21.08 7.32 -6.37
CA LEU A 16 -20.70 6.16 -7.18
C LEU A 16 -19.42 6.46 -8.00
N PRO A 17 -18.44 5.54 -8.07
CA PRO A 17 -18.50 4.13 -7.63
C PRO A 17 -18.12 3.86 -6.17
N TYR A 18 -17.86 4.90 -5.37
CA TYR A 18 -17.39 4.77 -3.99
C TYR A 18 -18.53 4.48 -2.99
N PRO A 19 -18.25 3.78 -1.87
CA PRO A 19 -16.94 3.24 -1.49
C PRO A 19 -16.59 1.94 -2.22
N ILE A 20 -15.31 1.81 -2.60
CA ILE A 20 -14.79 0.55 -3.16
C ILE A 20 -14.06 -0.19 -2.05
N ASN A 21 -14.59 -1.37 -1.69
CA ASN A 21 -14.01 -2.25 -0.68
C ASN A 21 -13.14 -3.32 -1.34
N VAL A 22 -11.91 -3.46 -0.84
CA VAL A 22 -10.95 -4.47 -1.26
C VAL A 22 -10.59 -5.28 -0.02
N ASN A 23 -10.96 -6.57 -0.04
CA ASN A 23 -10.56 -7.52 1.00
C ASN A 23 -9.02 -7.63 1.08
N TYR A 24 -8.51 -8.12 2.20
CA TYR A 24 -7.07 -8.32 2.43
C TYR A 24 -6.33 -8.90 1.22
N CYS A 25 -5.42 -8.12 0.65
CA CYS A 25 -4.49 -8.53 -0.39
C CYS A 25 -3.05 -8.49 0.15
N GLU A 26 -2.14 -9.17 -0.57
CA GLU A 26 -0.73 -9.23 -0.18
C GLU A 26 0.00 -7.94 -0.57
N VAL A 27 0.73 -7.37 0.38
CA VAL A 27 1.68 -6.30 0.09
C VAL A 27 2.90 -6.92 -0.57
N ILE A 28 3.19 -6.45 -1.78
CA ILE A 28 4.31 -6.88 -2.60
C ILE A 28 5.44 -5.86 -2.59
N ASN A 29 6.60 -6.34 -3.00
CA ASN A 29 7.80 -5.55 -3.13
C ASN A 29 7.67 -4.51 -4.23
N GLY A 30 8.03 -3.27 -3.90
CA GLY A 30 8.23 -2.22 -4.88
C GLY A 30 9.60 -2.30 -5.54
N PHE A 31 9.99 -1.19 -6.17
CA PHE A 31 11.28 -1.05 -6.84
C PHE A 31 12.39 -0.49 -5.94
N GLY A 32 12.14 -0.35 -4.63
CA GLY A 32 13.15 0.06 -3.65
C GLY A 32 13.73 1.46 -3.88
N ARG A 33 12.91 2.39 -4.39
CA ARG A 33 13.29 3.79 -4.69
C ARG A 33 12.45 4.85 -3.97
N GLY A 34 11.17 4.55 -3.69
CA GLY A 34 10.23 5.57 -3.18
C GLY A 34 10.35 5.79 -1.68
N SER A 35 10.25 4.72 -0.90
CA SER A 35 10.16 4.79 0.57
C SER A 35 11.47 5.15 1.25
N SER A 36 12.58 4.57 0.78
CA SER A 36 13.91 4.76 1.36
C SER A 36 14.52 6.13 1.05
N ASP A 37 14.22 6.73 -0.11
CA ASP A 37 14.82 8.00 -0.52
C ASP A 37 13.95 9.22 -0.16
N LEU A 38 12.60 9.05 -0.09
CA LEU A 38 11.66 10.14 0.18
C LEU A 38 11.13 10.17 1.62
N GLY A 39 11.45 9.16 2.44
CA GLY A 39 10.95 9.04 3.81
C GLY A 39 9.44 8.77 3.93
N ILE A 40 8.79 8.38 2.82
CA ILE A 40 7.35 8.11 2.78
C ILE A 40 7.16 6.63 2.44
N PRO A 41 6.94 5.76 3.44
CA PRO A 41 6.73 4.33 3.19
C PRO A 41 5.46 4.10 2.36
N THR A 42 5.58 3.25 1.33
CA THR A 42 4.46 2.87 0.46
C THR A 42 4.34 1.36 0.39
N ALA A 43 3.13 0.83 0.58
CA ALA A 43 2.80 -0.58 0.41
C ALA A 43 2.29 -0.81 -1.02
N ASN A 44 2.97 -1.63 -1.81
CA ASN A 44 2.50 -1.93 -3.17
C ASN A 44 1.58 -3.16 -3.17
N VAL A 45 0.57 -3.14 -4.02
CA VAL A 45 -0.34 -4.27 -4.24
C VAL A 45 -0.45 -4.55 -5.74
N ASP A 46 -0.54 -5.82 -6.12
CA ASP A 46 -0.72 -6.23 -7.51
C ASP A 46 -2.16 -5.90 -7.96
N ILE A 47 -2.33 -5.09 -9.01
CA ILE A 47 -3.67 -4.76 -9.52
C ILE A 47 -4.47 -6.00 -9.92
N HIS A 48 -3.79 -7.06 -10.39
CA HIS A 48 -4.45 -8.28 -10.85
C HIS A 48 -5.03 -9.08 -9.68
N SER A 49 -4.59 -8.80 -8.45
CA SER A 49 -5.18 -9.33 -7.22
C SER A 49 -6.39 -8.54 -6.72
N LEU A 50 -6.67 -7.36 -7.32
CA LEU A 50 -7.72 -6.45 -6.90
C LEU A 50 -9.04 -6.72 -7.64
N PRO A 51 -10.19 -6.31 -7.07
CA PRO A 51 -11.48 -6.37 -7.76
C PRO A 51 -11.45 -5.62 -9.10
N LYS A 52 -12.06 -6.21 -10.14
CA LYS A 52 -12.10 -5.63 -11.50
C LYS A 52 -12.65 -4.20 -11.55
N VAL A 53 -13.51 -3.81 -10.61
CA VAL A 53 -14.03 -2.44 -10.51
C VAL A 53 -12.92 -1.39 -10.41
N ILE A 54 -11.75 -1.74 -9.86
CA ILE A 54 -10.60 -0.84 -9.77
C ILE A 54 -10.01 -0.60 -11.17
N ASP A 55 -9.80 -1.66 -11.95
CA ASP A 55 -9.25 -1.56 -13.31
C ASP A 55 -10.26 -0.96 -14.31
N GLU A 56 -11.55 -1.28 -14.15
CA GLU A 56 -12.61 -0.88 -15.08
C GLU A 56 -13.18 0.53 -14.82
N LYS A 57 -13.16 1.01 -13.56
CA LYS A 57 -13.82 2.26 -13.18
C LYS A 57 -12.91 3.35 -12.63
N LEU A 58 -11.71 3.03 -12.16
CA LEU A 58 -10.80 4.04 -11.62
C LEU A 58 -9.77 4.45 -12.68
N SER A 59 -9.59 5.76 -12.82
CA SER A 59 -8.53 6.35 -13.63
C SER A 59 -7.16 6.25 -12.94
N LEU A 60 -6.07 6.42 -13.68
CA LEU A 60 -4.77 6.62 -13.05
C LEU A 60 -4.78 7.93 -12.25
N GLY A 61 -4.22 7.92 -11.04
CA GLY A 61 -4.26 9.10 -10.18
C GLY A 61 -4.07 8.78 -8.71
N VAL A 62 -4.35 9.80 -7.89
CA VAL A 62 -4.25 9.76 -6.44
C VAL A 62 -5.66 9.77 -5.85
N TYR A 63 -5.89 8.84 -4.94
CA TYR A 63 -7.14 8.54 -4.26
C TYR A 63 -6.92 8.63 -2.76
N PHE A 64 -8.00 8.71 -1.98
CA PHE A 64 -7.91 8.60 -0.53
C PHE A 64 -8.96 7.66 0.04
N GLY A 65 -8.71 7.21 1.26
CA GLY A 65 -9.66 6.37 1.96
C GLY A 65 -9.06 5.84 3.25
N PHE A 66 -9.39 4.60 3.56
CA PHE A 66 -8.92 3.91 4.75
C PHE A 66 -8.27 2.58 4.38
N CYS A 67 -7.35 2.13 5.22
CA CYS A 67 -6.80 0.79 5.13
C CYS A 67 -6.71 0.15 6.51
N LYS A 68 -6.62 -1.18 6.52
CA LYS A 68 -6.33 -1.95 7.73
C LYS A 68 -5.25 -2.98 7.44
N LEU A 69 -4.24 -3.04 8.29
CA LEU A 69 -3.18 -4.03 8.18
C LEU A 69 -3.52 -5.29 8.98
N LYS A 70 -3.00 -6.42 8.51
CA LYS A 70 -3.10 -7.70 9.21
C LYS A 70 -1.81 -8.49 9.08
N LYS A 71 -1.39 -9.09 10.19
CA LYS A 71 -0.26 -10.02 10.27
C LYS A 71 -0.56 -11.25 9.41
N LYS A 72 0.41 -11.69 8.59
CA LYS A 72 0.30 -12.92 7.81
C LYS A 72 0.90 -14.05 8.63
N LYS A 73 0.21 -15.20 8.71
CA LYS A 73 0.77 -16.38 9.40
C LYS A 73 2.08 -16.78 8.71
N ASN A 74 3.17 -16.72 9.45
CA ASN A 74 4.47 -17.14 8.98
C ASN A 74 4.68 -18.64 9.27
N THR A 75 5.02 -19.42 8.25
CA THR A 75 5.36 -20.85 8.37
C THR A 75 6.87 -21.12 8.32
N TYR A 76 7.69 -20.08 8.14
CA TYR A 76 9.15 -20.19 8.08
C TYR A 76 9.75 -20.33 9.49
N VAL A 77 10.69 -21.27 9.62
CA VAL A 77 11.45 -21.50 10.85
C VAL A 77 12.30 -20.26 11.14
N GLY A 78 12.08 -19.61 12.28
CA GLY A 78 12.76 -18.37 12.67
C GLY A 78 11.99 -17.08 12.41
N GLY A 79 10.79 -17.14 11.80
CA GLY A 79 9.90 -15.97 11.70
C GLY A 79 10.32 -14.90 10.69
N ILE A 80 11.44 -15.09 9.99
CA ILE A 80 12.01 -14.19 8.99
C ILE A 80 12.34 -15.01 7.72
N GLN A 81 12.04 -14.45 6.54
CA GLN A 81 12.50 -15.00 5.27
C GLN A 81 13.37 -13.97 4.54
N MET A 82 14.65 -14.30 4.31
CA MET A 82 15.53 -13.51 3.46
C MET A 82 15.32 -13.87 1.99
N VAL A 83 15.15 -12.86 1.13
CA VAL A 83 15.00 -13.04 -0.32
C VAL A 83 15.91 -12.08 -1.07
N GLU A 84 16.74 -12.63 -1.94
CA GLU A 84 17.54 -11.88 -2.89
C GLU A 84 16.67 -11.41 -4.07
N ARG A 85 16.71 -10.12 -4.36
CA ARG A 85 16.00 -9.53 -5.49
C ARG A 85 16.78 -9.68 -6.80
N VAL A 86 16.07 -9.44 -7.90
CA VAL A 86 16.64 -9.38 -9.26
C VAL A 86 17.74 -8.31 -9.40
N ASP A 87 17.73 -7.28 -8.56
CA ASP A 87 18.76 -6.23 -8.51
C ASP A 87 19.93 -6.56 -7.56
N GLY A 88 19.97 -7.78 -7.00
CA GLY A 88 21.01 -8.26 -6.09
C GLY A 88 20.88 -7.76 -4.64
N ARG A 89 19.84 -7.00 -4.30
CA ARG A 89 19.58 -6.57 -2.91
C ARG A 89 18.88 -7.67 -2.13
N GLU A 90 19.30 -7.91 -0.89
CA GLU A 90 18.59 -8.77 0.04
C GLU A 90 17.43 -8.03 0.70
N VAL A 91 16.34 -8.75 0.92
CA VAL A 91 15.11 -8.23 1.51
C VAL A 91 14.64 -9.15 2.62
N GLU A 92 14.31 -8.57 3.78
CA GLU A 92 13.77 -9.30 4.92
C GLU A 92 12.25 -9.32 4.89
N TYR A 93 11.65 -10.51 4.92
CA TYR A 93 10.21 -10.65 5.13
C TYR A 93 9.89 -11.03 6.56
N ASN A 94 9.31 -10.09 7.31
CA ASN A 94 8.93 -10.25 8.71
C ASN A 94 7.44 -10.59 8.92
N TYR A 95 6.65 -10.64 7.85
CA TYR A 95 5.24 -11.03 7.87
C TYR A 95 4.31 -10.23 8.79
N GLY A 96 4.72 -9.04 9.19
CA GLY A 96 3.98 -8.24 10.17
C GLY A 96 4.27 -8.58 11.63
N SER A 97 5.34 -9.32 11.92
CA SER A 97 5.78 -9.57 13.29
C SER A 97 6.04 -8.28 14.08
N GLN A 98 6.51 -7.23 13.39
CA GLN A 98 6.78 -5.90 13.94
C GLN A 98 5.56 -4.96 13.95
N LEU A 99 4.36 -5.42 13.59
CA LEU A 99 3.15 -4.60 13.80
C LEU A 99 2.73 -4.68 15.27
N GLU A 100 2.58 -3.52 15.92
CA GLU A 100 2.22 -3.41 17.33
C GLU A 100 0.75 -3.00 17.46
N GLU A 101 -0.04 -3.79 18.18
CA GLU A 101 -1.46 -3.50 18.37
C GLU A 101 -1.65 -2.28 19.28
N GLU A 102 -0.80 -2.17 20.30
CA GLU A 102 -0.74 -1.07 21.25
C GLU A 102 -0.31 0.26 20.60
N ALA A 103 0.45 0.20 19.51
CA ALA A 103 0.82 1.37 18.72
C ALA A 103 -0.27 1.79 17.71
N GLY A 104 -1.34 1.00 17.58
CA GLY A 104 -2.43 1.26 16.64
C GLY A 104 -2.15 0.77 15.21
N ASP A 105 -1.10 0.00 14.96
CA ASP A 105 -0.71 -0.45 13.61
C ASP A 105 -1.76 -1.34 12.94
N LEU A 106 -2.63 -1.96 13.75
CA LEU A 106 -3.70 -2.86 13.30
C LEU A 106 -5.09 -2.19 13.29
N GLU A 107 -5.16 -0.90 13.62
CA GLU A 107 -6.39 -0.12 13.52
C GLU A 107 -6.73 0.26 12.08
N VAL A 108 -7.87 0.91 11.89
CA VAL A 108 -8.25 1.48 10.60
C VAL A 108 -7.56 2.82 10.45
N LEU A 109 -6.69 2.93 9.46
CA LEU A 109 -5.79 4.06 9.26
C LEU A 109 -6.19 4.82 7.99
N PRO A 110 -6.17 6.17 7.98
CA PRO A 110 -6.36 6.93 6.76
C PRO A 110 -5.17 6.70 5.81
N VAL A 111 -5.44 6.65 4.51
CA VAL A 111 -4.43 6.36 3.49
C VAL A 111 -4.66 7.19 2.24
N VAL A 112 -3.55 7.47 1.55
CA VAL A 112 -3.55 7.99 0.18
C VAL A 112 -3.10 6.86 -0.74
N LEU A 113 -3.87 6.58 -1.80
CA LEU A 113 -3.56 5.51 -2.75
C LEU A 113 -3.18 6.12 -4.10
N SER A 114 -2.09 5.64 -4.68
CA SER A 114 -1.70 5.97 -6.05
C SER A 114 -2.00 4.78 -6.95
N ILE A 115 -2.81 4.99 -7.98
CA ILE A 115 -3.05 4.01 -9.05
C ILE A 115 -2.24 4.46 -10.27
N GLY A 116 -1.24 3.67 -10.66
CA GLY A 116 -0.32 4.02 -11.73
C GLY A 116 0.15 2.81 -12.54
N VAL A 117 0.63 3.06 -13.75
CA VAL A 117 1.28 2.02 -14.57
C VAL A 117 2.78 2.19 -14.45
N ASN A 118 3.51 1.08 -14.29
CA ASN A 118 4.96 1.10 -14.42
C ASN A 118 5.34 1.00 -15.92
N PRO A 119 5.96 2.02 -16.52
CA PRO A 119 6.31 2.02 -17.95
C PRO A 119 7.45 1.04 -18.31
N PHE A 120 8.20 0.52 -17.33
CA PHE A 120 9.32 -0.41 -17.56
C PHE A 120 8.89 -1.88 -17.66
N TYR A 121 7.64 -2.21 -17.30
CA TYR A 121 7.11 -3.56 -17.39
C TYR A 121 5.84 -3.58 -18.27
N ASN A 122 5.89 -4.34 -19.36
CA ASN A 122 4.78 -4.46 -20.32
C ASN A 122 3.59 -5.33 -19.80
N LYS A 123 3.50 -5.61 -18.49
CA LYS A 123 2.40 -6.33 -17.83
C LYS A 123 2.34 -5.95 -16.35
N GLY A 124 1.37 -5.13 -15.96
CA GLY A 124 1.01 -4.90 -14.55
C GLY A 124 0.90 -3.42 -14.19
N VAL A 125 -0.33 -2.95 -14.02
CA VAL A 125 -0.60 -1.69 -13.33
C VAL A 125 -0.19 -1.89 -11.86
N GLY A 126 0.59 -0.98 -11.31
CA GLY A 126 0.99 -1.00 -9.90
C GLY A 126 0.04 -0.10 -9.12
N ALA A 127 -0.77 -0.68 -8.23
CA ALA A 127 -1.45 0.11 -7.22
C ALA A 127 -0.50 0.25 -6.03
N GLY A 128 0.03 1.45 -5.82
CA GLY A 128 0.82 1.80 -4.65
C GLY A 128 -0.11 2.41 -3.60
N ALA A 129 -0.40 1.71 -2.51
CA ALA A 129 -1.05 2.30 -1.36
C ALA A 129 0.02 3.01 -0.51
N GLY A 130 0.09 4.33 -0.60
CA GLY A 130 0.91 5.16 0.28
C GLY A 130 0.23 5.31 1.63
N ALA A 131 0.37 4.31 2.50
CA ALA A 131 -0.02 4.42 3.90
C ALA A 131 0.95 5.37 4.60
N GLY A 132 0.64 6.67 4.60
CA GLY A 132 1.14 7.62 5.58
C GLY A 132 0.55 7.31 6.96
N ALA A 133 0.83 6.12 7.48
CA ALA A 133 0.44 5.68 8.80
C ALA A 133 1.66 5.04 9.45
N GLY A 134 2.46 5.88 10.12
CA GLY A 134 3.25 5.52 11.30
C GLY A 134 4.12 4.26 11.29
N ALA A 135 4.48 3.67 10.16
CA ALA A 135 5.39 2.53 10.14
C ALA A 135 6.81 3.07 10.38
N GLY A 136 7.25 2.96 11.64
CA GLY A 136 8.53 3.39 12.23
C GLY A 136 9.65 3.83 11.29
N GLU A 137 10.25 4.98 11.63
CA GLU A 137 11.56 5.41 11.15
C GLU A 137 12.61 4.35 11.51
N GLY A 138 12.92 3.49 10.53
CA GLY A 138 14.05 2.57 10.59
C GLY A 138 14.82 2.69 9.29
N GLU A 139 16.06 3.17 9.38
CA GLU A 139 16.99 3.19 8.26
C GLU A 139 17.11 1.79 7.64
N GLY A 140 16.90 1.71 6.32
CA GLY A 140 17.40 0.64 5.47
C GLY A 140 17.01 -0.79 5.84
N GLU A 141 15.84 -1.25 5.41
CA GLU A 141 15.58 -2.63 4.99
C GLU A 141 14.13 -2.73 4.51
N ASP A 142 13.91 -3.21 3.28
CA ASP A 142 12.55 -3.46 2.78
C ASP A 142 11.94 -4.59 3.62
N ARG A 143 11.11 -4.27 4.61
CA ARG A 143 10.50 -5.24 5.53
C ARG A 143 9.07 -5.57 5.10
N LEU A 144 8.88 -6.66 4.36
CA LEU A 144 7.64 -6.88 3.60
C LEU A 144 6.97 -8.27 3.82
N LYS A 145 5.77 -8.45 3.25
CA LYS A 145 4.77 -9.54 3.46
C LYS A 145 3.74 -9.36 4.59
N LYS A 146 3.16 -8.17 4.70
CA LYS A 146 1.91 -7.93 5.45
C LYS A 146 0.71 -8.05 4.48
N THR A 147 -0.50 -8.18 5.01
CA THR A 147 -1.74 -8.07 4.21
C THR A 147 -2.46 -6.77 4.53
N VAL A 148 -3.05 -6.15 3.51
CA VAL A 148 -3.78 -4.87 3.64
C VAL A 148 -5.19 -5.00 3.07
N GLU A 149 -6.17 -4.54 3.84
CA GLU A 149 -7.55 -4.29 3.40
C GLU A 149 -7.68 -2.81 3.05
N LEU A 150 -8.36 -2.49 1.95
CA LEU A 150 -8.49 -1.10 1.46
C LEU A 150 -9.97 -0.72 1.32
N HIS A 151 -10.26 0.51 1.69
CA HIS A 151 -11.56 1.15 1.54
C HIS A 151 -11.36 2.48 0.83
N ILE A 152 -11.64 2.56 -0.46
CA ILE A 152 -11.37 3.73 -1.30
C ILE A 152 -12.62 4.62 -1.34
N CYS A 153 -12.45 5.90 -1.02
CA CYS A 153 -13.55 6.86 -0.85
C CYS A 153 -13.68 7.87 -2.01
N MET A 154 -12.59 8.23 -2.68
CA MET A 154 -12.57 9.12 -3.85
C MET A 154 -11.26 9.00 -4.60
#